data_AF-A0AAD9NJV6-F1
#
_entry.id   AF-A0AAD9NJV6-F1
#
_cell.length_a   1.000
_cell.length_b   1.000
_cell.length_c   1.000
_cell.angle_alpha   90.00
_cell.angle_beta   90.00
_cell.angle_gamma   90.00
#
_symmetry.space_group_name_H-M   'P 1'
#
loop_
_entity.id
_entity.type
_entity.pdbx_description
1 polymer ?
#
loop_
_entity_poly.entity_id
_entity_poly.type
_entity_poly.pdbx_seq_one_letter_code
_entity_poly.pdbx_strand_id
1 'polypeptide(L)'
;MVENIVRGKIKCGMALIRPPGHHASSHTSCGYCIFNNAALAAQHALDQLGLTRVLIVDWDVHHGQATQQMFYHDSRVLYFSIHRYEFGEFWPNLRESDYDAIGEGGAQGYNINIPLNEVGGTHYRADSWYH
;
A
#
# COMPACT_ATOMS: atom_id res chain seq x y z
N MET A 1 15.55 -9.26 -4.44
CA MET A 1 14.37 -10.15 -4.42
C MET A 1 13.52 -9.99 -5.68
N VAL A 2 12.95 -8.81 -5.93
CA VAL A 2 12.07 -8.52 -7.08
C VAL A 2 12.67 -8.96 -8.42
N GLU A 3 13.92 -8.62 -8.69
CA GLU A 3 14.58 -8.99 -9.94
C GLU A 3 14.64 -10.51 -10.17
N ASN A 4 14.91 -11.30 -9.11
CA ASN A 4 14.94 -12.76 -9.24
C ASN A 4 13.54 -13.33 -9.53
N ILE A 5 12.48 -12.70 -9.02
CA ILE A 5 11.10 -13.09 -9.31
C ILE A 5 10.74 -12.74 -10.75
N VAL A 6 10.95 -11.48 -11.15
CA VAL A 6 10.59 -10.99 -12.50
C VAL A 6 11.36 -11.73 -13.60
N ARG A 7 12.63 -12.07 -13.37
CA ARG A 7 13.43 -12.86 -14.31
C ARG A 7 13.16 -14.38 -14.26
N GLY A 8 12.20 -14.84 -13.45
CA GLY A 8 11.82 -16.24 -13.35
C GLY A 8 12.84 -17.16 -12.65
N LYS A 9 13.81 -16.59 -11.91
CA LYS A 9 14.80 -17.39 -11.15
C LYS A 9 14.19 -18.02 -9.90
N ILE A 10 13.21 -17.35 -9.29
CA ILE A 10 12.41 -17.86 -8.16
C ILE A 10 10.94 -17.53 -8.40
N LYS A 11 10.01 -18.32 -7.84
CA LYS A 11 8.57 -18.11 -8.03
C LYS A 11 7.99 -17.05 -7.09
N CYS A 12 8.52 -16.94 -5.87
CA CYS A 12 8.10 -16.01 -4.83
C CYS A 12 9.24 -15.78 -3.83
N GLY A 13 9.11 -14.78 -2.96
CA GLY A 13 10.09 -14.51 -1.91
C GLY A 13 9.50 -13.66 -0.78
N MET A 14 10.16 -13.70 0.37
CA MET A 14 9.85 -12.86 1.54
C MET A 14 11.14 -12.16 1.96
N ALA A 15 11.07 -10.84 2.19
CA ALA A 15 12.19 -10.05 2.68
C ALA A 15 11.95 -9.70 4.15
N LEU A 16 12.78 -10.25 5.05
CA LEU A 16 12.75 -9.93 6.48
C LEU A 16 13.65 -8.72 6.74
N ILE A 17 13.08 -7.52 6.64
CA ILE A 17 13.85 -6.26 6.65
C ILE A 17 13.40 -5.31 7.76
N ARG A 18 14.36 -4.51 8.23
CA ARG A 18 14.15 -3.36 9.11
C ARG A 18 15.08 -2.21 8.67
N PRO A 19 14.65 -0.94 8.74
CA PRO A 19 13.34 -0.45 9.18
C PRO A 19 12.18 -0.80 8.19
N PRO A 20 10.90 -0.68 8.61
CA PRO A 20 9.76 -0.74 7.70
C PRO A 20 9.77 0.45 6.71
N GLY A 21 8.81 0.50 5.78
CA GLY A 21 8.87 1.47 4.68
C GLY A 21 7.59 2.23 4.30
N HIS A 22 6.39 1.68 4.50
CA HIS A 22 5.18 2.19 3.85
C HIS A 22 4.70 3.60 4.27
N HIS A 23 5.31 4.19 5.31
CA HIS A 23 5.06 5.57 5.74
C HIS A 23 6.12 6.58 5.31
N ALA A 24 7.22 6.15 4.69
CA ALA A 24 8.29 7.04 4.25
C ALA A 24 7.95 7.69 2.90
N SER A 25 7.82 9.02 2.88
CA SER A 25 7.61 9.78 1.65
C SER A 25 8.95 10.17 1.01
N SER A 26 8.91 10.80 -0.17
CA SER A 26 10.11 11.26 -0.88
C SER A 26 10.96 12.26 -0.10
N HIS A 27 10.39 12.96 0.88
CA HIS A 27 11.06 14.01 1.65
C HIS A 27 10.92 13.84 3.16
N THR A 28 10.31 12.77 3.67
CA THR A 28 10.00 12.63 5.10
C THR A 28 10.04 11.19 5.56
N SER A 29 10.77 10.94 6.66
CA SER A 29 10.66 9.70 7.44
C SER A 29 9.49 9.81 8.43
N CYS A 30 8.71 8.75 8.59
CA CYS A 30 7.51 8.74 9.44
C CYS A 30 7.22 7.31 9.90
N GLY A 31 6.60 7.11 11.07
CA GLY A 31 6.16 5.78 11.53
C GLY A 31 7.28 4.72 11.50
N TYR A 32 8.48 5.06 11.98
CA TYR A 32 9.69 4.22 11.93
C TYR A 32 10.23 3.89 10.53
N CYS A 33 9.63 4.43 9.46
CA CYS A 33 10.03 4.21 8.08
C CYS A 33 11.03 5.28 7.62
N ILE A 34 12.16 4.84 7.03
CA ILE A 34 13.18 5.74 6.45
C ILE A 34 13.08 5.76 4.92
N PHE A 35 12.91 4.60 4.30
CA PHE A 35 12.74 4.44 2.86
C PHE A 35 11.55 3.54 2.57
N ASN A 36 10.79 3.85 1.52
CA ASN A 36 9.63 3.05 1.15
C ASN A 36 10.02 1.82 0.33
N ASN A 37 10.36 0.73 1.03
CA ASN A 37 10.86 -0.51 0.44
C ASN A 37 9.93 -1.08 -0.65
N ALA A 38 8.61 -1.11 -0.40
CA ALA A 38 7.64 -1.66 -1.34
C ALA A 38 7.43 -0.76 -2.56
N ALA A 39 7.35 0.56 -2.35
CA ALA A 39 7.19 1.49 -3.44
C ALA A 39 8.43 1.55 -4.35
N LEU A 40 9.63 1.56 -3.77
CA LEU A 40 10.89 1.49 -4.54
C LEU A 40 11.01 0.18 -5.31
N ALA A 41 10.57 -0.94 -4.73
CA ALA A 41 10.51 -2.23 -5.41
C ALA A 41 9.56 -2.21 -6.62
N ALA A 42 8.37 -1.63 -6.46
CA ALA A 42 7.39 -1.48 -7.55
C ALA A 42 7.92 -0.57 -8.66
N GLN A 43 8.47 0.60 -8.30
CA GLN A 43 9.06 1.54 -9.25
C GLN A 43 10.21 0.90 -10.05
N HIS A 44 11.10 0.17 -9.36
CA HIS A 44 12.19 -0.56 -10.01
C HIS A 44 11.67 -1.63 -10.99
N ALA A 45 10.60 -2.35 -10.63
CA ALA A 45 10.02 -3.36 -11.49
C ALA A 45 9.40 -2.76 -12.76
N LEU A 46 8.77 -1.60 -12.66
CA LEU A 46 8.22 -0.87 -13.80
C LEU A 46 9.32 -0.31 -14.69
N ASP A 47 10.22 0.50 -14.12
CA ASP A 47 11.14 1.32 -14.90
C ASP A 47 12.36 0.55 -15.42
N GLN A 48 12.80 -0.49 -14.70
CA GLN A 48 14.05 -1.21 -15.00
C GLN A 48 13.84 -2.65 -15.44
N LEU A 49 12.71 -3.27 -15.08
CA LEU A 49 12.44 -4.69 -15.37
C LEU A 49 11.33 -4.90 -16.41
N GLY A 50 10.76 -3.81 -16.94
CA GLY A 50 9.81 -3.85 -18.07
C GLY A 50 8.40 -4.30 -17.69
N LEU A 51 8.05 -4.33 -16.40
CA LEU A 51 6.65 -4.53 -16.03
C LEU A 51 5.82 -3.31 -16.43
N THR A 52 4.58 -3.54 -16.85
CA THR A 52 3.64 -2.48 -17.22
C THR A 52 2.58 -2.22 -16.16
N ARG A 53 2.41 -3.15 -15.21
CA ARG A 53 1.45 -3.07 -14.11
C ARG A 53 1.99 -3.77 -12.86
N VAL A 54 1.73 -3.19 -11.68
CA VAL A 54 2.04 -3.75 -10.36
C VAL A 54 0.84 -3.60 -9.43
N LEU A 55 0.60 -4.60 -8.58
CA LEU A 55 -0.34 -4.52 -7.46
C LEU A 55 0.48 -4.50 -6.16
N ILE A 56 0.23 -3.50 -5.31
CA ILE A 56 0.71 -3.46 -3.93
C ILE A 56 -0.47 -3.75 -3.01
N VAL A 57 -0.36 -4.82 -2.23
CA VAL A 57 -1.31 -5.16 -1.16
C VAL A 57 -0.63 -4.84 0.17
N ASP A 58 -1.18 -3.86 0.88
CA ASP A 58 -0.75 -3.44 2.21
C ASP A 58 -1.77 -3.92 3.25
N TRP A 59 -1.37 -4.93 4.02
CA TRP A 59 -2.19 -5.51 5.08
C TRP A 59 -1.73 -5.11 6.48
N ASP A 60 -0.78 -4.17 6.60
CA ASP A 60 -0.40 -3.64 7.90
C ASP A 60 -1.61 -2.95 8.54
N VAL A 61 -1.68 -2.96 9.88
CA VAL A 61 -2.81 -2.35 10.59
C VAL A 61 -2.87 -0.84 10.38
N HIS A 62 -1.78 -0.19 10.00
CA HIS A 62 -1.73 1.23 9.70
C HIS A 62 -1.79 1.48 8.19
N HIS A 63 -2.41 2.59 7.80
CA HIS A 63 -2.42 3.01 6.39
C HIS A 63 -1.01 3.40 5.92
N GLY A 64 -0.55 2.80 4.83
CA GLY A 64 0.71 3.14 4.16
C GLY A 64 0.60 4.40 3.30
N GLN A 65 0.26 5.54 3.91
CA GLN A 65 -0.02 6.82 3.26
C GLN A 65 1.05 7.25 2.26
N ALA A 66 2.33 7.00 2.54
CA ALA A 66 3.40 7.40 1.63
C ALA A 66 3.45 6.52 0.37
N THR A 67 3.04 5.25 0.47
CA THR A 67 2.89 4.35 -0.67
C THR A 67 1.72 4.80 -1.55
N GLN A 68 0.58 5.14 -0.94
CA GLN A 68 -0.57 5.76 -1.64
C GLN A 68 -0.14 7.03 -2.38
N GLN A 69 0.52 7.97 -1.68
CA GLN A 69 0.95 9.25 -2.25
C GLN A 69 1.90 9.06 -3.44
N MET A 70 2.82 8.09 -3.37
CA MET A 70 3.80 7.86 -4.44
C MET A 70 3.15 7.45 -5.76
N PHE A 71 2.00 6.76 -5.73
CA PHE A 71 1.33 6.25 -6.92
C PHE A 71 -0.04 6.87 -7.19
N TYR A 72 -0.41 7.93 -6.47
CA TYR A 72 -1.76 8.50 -6.50
C TYR A 72 -2.21 8.98 -7.90
N HIS A 73 -1.26 9.28 -8.78
CA HIS A 73 -1.48 9.68 -10.18
C HIS A 73 -0.99 8.64 -11.21
N ASP A 74 -0.55 7.46 -10.78
CA ASP A 74 0.07 6.45 -11.66
C ASP A 74 -0.77 5.17 -11.79
N SER A 75 -1.55 5.09 -12.88
CA SER A 75 -2.37 3.91 -13.21
C SER A 75 -1.59 2.62 -13.48
N ARG A 76 -0.26 2.65 -13.50
CA ARG A 76 0.56 1.42 -13.58
C ARG A 76 0.62 0.69 -12.24
N VAL A 77 0.28 1.34 -11.12
CA VAL A 77 0.29 0.72 -9.79
C VAL A 77 -1.10 0.80 -9.19
N LEU A 78 -1.68 -0.36 -8.88
CA LEU A 78 -2.86 -0.44 -8.01
C LEU A 78 -2.37 -0.55 -6.55
N TYR A 79 -2.68 0.44 -5.73
CA TYR A 79 -2.47 0.37 -4.28
C TYR A 79 -3.75 -0.07 -3.58
N PHE A 80 -3.66 -1.12 -2.78
CA PHE A 80 -4.73 -1.62 -1.94
C PHE A 80 -4.24 -1.64 -0.49
N SER A 81 -4.99 -0.99 0.41
CA SER A 81 -4.73 -1.03 1.85
C SER A 81 -5.99 -1.36 2.63
N ILE A 82 -5.85 -2.28 3.59
CA ILE A 82 -6.82 -2.48 4.67
C ILE A 82 -6.15 -2.10 5.97
N HIS A 83 -6.75 -1.19 6.74
CA HIS A 83 -6.11 -0.61 7.91
C HIS A 83 -7.15 -0.21 8.95
N ARG A 84 -6.74 -0.16 10.22
CA ARG A 84 -7.54 0.42 11.28
C ARG A 84 -7.64 1.92 11.04
N TYR A 85 -8.85 2.45 11.13
CA TYR A 85 -9.14 3.85 10.85
C TYR A 85 -9.88 4.53 11.99
N GLU A 86 -10.91 3.88 12.55
CA GLU A 86 -11.74 4.43 13.64
C GLU A 86 -12.19 5.87 13.36
N PHE A 87 -12.74 6.09 12.16
CA PHE A 87 -13.19 7.39 11.67
C PHE A 87 -12.08 8.47 11.67
N GLY A 88 -10.82 8.05 11.50
CA GLY A 88 -9.66 8.94 11.50
C GLY A 88 -9.05 9.15 12.88
N GLU A 89 -9.54 8.49 13.93
CA GLU A 89 -8.95 8.57 15.28
C GLU A 89 -7.73 7.65 15.43
N PHE A 90 -7.58 6.63 14.58
CA PHE A 90 -6.39 5.79 14.58
C PHE A 90 -5.27 6.40 13.73
N TRP A 91 -4.03 6.24 14.20
CA TRP A 91 -2.84 6.72 13.49
C TRP A 91 -2.76 6.09 12.08
N PRO A 92 -2.48 6.87 11.01
CA PRO A 92 -1.88 8.21 11.00
C PRO A 92 -2.85 9.41 11.05
N ASN A 93 -4.14 9.21 11.32
CA ASN A 93 -5.14 10.27 11.48
C ASN A 93 -5.34 11.14 10.22
N LEU A 94 -5.38 10.52 9.04
CA LEU A 94 -5.47 11.21 7.75
C LEU A 94 -6.84 11.04 7.11
N ARG A 95 -7.39 12.11 6.53
CA ARG A 95 -8.68 12.04 5.83
C ARG A 95 -8.55 11.25 4.52
N GLU A 96 -7.39 11.33 3.88
CA GLU A 96 -7.08 10.60 2.66
C GLU A 96 -6.84 9.09 2.87
N SER A 97 -6.87 8.60 4.11
CA SER A 97 -6.89 7.16 4.39
C SER A 97 -8.29 6.55 4.27
N ASP A 98 -9.34 7.38 4.17
CA ASP A 98 -10.72 6.88 4.03
C ASP A 98 -10.99 6.30 2.62
N TYR A 99 -12.13 5.64 2.45
CA TYR A 99 -12.48 4.84 1.27
C TYR A 99 -12.65 5.66 -0.03
N ASP A 100 -12.88 6.96 0.06
CA ASP A 100 -13.15 7.86 -1.07
C ASP A 100 -11.89 8.49 -1.68
N ALA A 101 -10.72 8.25 -1.08
CA ALA A 101 -9.43 8.57 -1.68
C ALA A 101 -9.07 7.51 -2.74
N ILE A 102 -9.55 7.69 -3.96
CA ILE A 102 -9.51 6.68 -5.03
C ILE A 102 -8.42 6.90 -6.09
N GLY A 103 -7.48 7.82 -5.85
CA GLY A 103 -6.49 8.26 -6.84
C GLY A 103 -7.00 9.43 -7.68
N GLU A 104 -6.08 10.05 -8.43
CA GLU A 104 -6.35 11.30 -9.14
C GLU A 104 -5.92 11.26 -10.61
N GLY A 105 -6.57 12.11 -11.41
CA GLY A 105 -6.32 12.22 -12.85
C GLY A 105 -6.57 10.89 -13.57
N GLY A 106 -5.62 10.48 -14.42
CA GLY A 106 -5.71 9.22 -15.17
C GLY A 106 -5.62 7.96 -14.32
N ALA A 107 -5.38 8.07 -13.02
CA ALA A 107 -5.25 6.95 -12.08
C ALA A 107 -6.45 6.81 -11.12
N GLN A 108 -7.54 7.54 -11.34
CA GLN A 108 -8.76 7.33 -10.56
C GLN A 108 -9.23 5.86 -10.64
N GLY A 109 -9.44 5.23 -9.49
CA GLY A 109 -9.73 3.80 -9.34
C GLY A 109 -8.50 2.91 -9.08
N TYR A 110 -7.29 3.47 -9.07
CA TYR A 110 -6.03 2.74 -8.79
C TYR A 110 -5.53 2.90 -7.34
N ASN A 111 -6.33 3.54 -6.47
CA ASN A 111 -6.12 3.55 -5.03
C ASN A 111 -7.37 2.99 -4.34
N ILE A 112 -7.20 1.99 -3.47
CA ILE A 112 -8.31 1.37 -2.74
C ILE A 112 -7.95 1.32 -1.26
N ASN A 113 -8.71 2.06 -0.46
CA ASN A 113 -8.63 2.05 0.99
C ASN A 113 -9.84 1.32 1.58
N ILE A 114 -9.58 0.38 2.48
CA ILE A 114 -10.58 -0.32 3.30
C ILE A 114 -10.37 0.09 4.77
N PRO A 115 -10.98 1.21 5.20
CA PRO A 115 -10.85 1.69 6.57
C PRO A 115 -11.72 0.85 7.53
N LEU A 116 -11.09 0.27 8.54
CA LEU A 116 -11.77 -0.48 9.59
C LEU A 116 -12.13 0.46 10.74
N ASN A 117 -13.43 0.70 10.92
CA ASN A 117 -13.96 1.61 11.94
C ASN A 117 -14.39 0.91 13.24
N GLU A 118 -14.26 -0.41 13.31
CA GLU A 118 -14.57 -1.22 14.49
C GLU A 118 -13.38 -2.10 14.88
N VAL A 119 -13.26 -2.37 16.18
CA VAL A 119 -12.27 -3.31 16.75
C VAL A 119 -12.92 -4.69 16.92
N GLY A 120 -12.19 -5.77 16.60
CA GLY A 120 -12.72 -7.13 16.83
C GLY A 120 -12.36 -8.19 15.78
N GLY A 121 -11.74 -7.84 14.66
CA GLY A 121 -11.07 -8.79 13.76
C GLY A 121 -11.97 -9.80 13.03
N THR A 122 -13.30 -9.65 13.08
CA THR A 122 -14.25 -10.53 12.38
C THR A 122 -14.33 -10.27 10.87
N HIS A 123 -13.71 -9.20 10.37
CA HIS A 123 -14.06 -8.59 9.08
C HIS A 123 -13.10 -8.79 7.90
N TYR A 124 -12.05 -9.62 8.05
CA TYR A 124 -11.10 -9.91 6.95
C TYR A 124 -11.65 -10.80 5.83
N ARG A 125 -12.92 -11.21 5.92
CA ARG A 125 -13.64 -11.95 4.88
C ARG A 125 -15.00 -11.29 4.63
N ALA A 126 -15.38 -11.15 3.35
CA ALA A 126 -16.58 -10.43 2.91
C ALA A 126 -17.90 -11.06 3.42
N ASP A 127 -17.89 -12.31 3.86
CA ASP A 127 -19.01 -13.06 4.42
C ASP A 127 -19.43 -12.57 5.83
N SER A 128 -18.56 -11.86 6.55
CA SER A 128 -18.84 -11.31 7.88
C SER A 128 -19.60 -9.99 7.91
N TRP A 129 -19.87 -9.38 6.75
CA TRP A 129 -20.53 -8.07 6.62
C TRP A 129 -22.05 -8.16 6.38
N TYR A 130 -22.62 -9.37 6.41
CA TYR A 130 -24.04 -9.66 6.14
C TYR A 130 -24.84 -10.07 7.40
N HIS A 131 -24.42 -9.65 8.59
CA HIS A 131 -25.13 -9.91 9.85
C HIS A 131 -25.50 -8.62 10.55
#